data_AF-A0AAD3RQ91-F1
#
_entry.id   AF-A0AAD3RQ91-F1
#
_cell.length_a   1.000
_cell.length_b   1.000
_cell.length_c   1.000
_cell.angle_alpha   90.00
_cell.angle_beta   90.00
_cell.angle_gamma   90.00
#
_symmetry.space_group_name_H-M   'P 1'
#
loop_
_entity.id
_entity.type
_entity.pdbx_description
1 polymer ?
#
loop_
_entity_poly.entity_id
_entity_poly.type
_entity_poly.pdbx_seq_one_letter_code
_entity_poly.pdbx_strand_id
1 'polypeptide(L)'
;RGDSPYGISDVEDFRGSPTTNPKVSPGFVSEDGVQLVERLNAFEQYNHSTWNSATKDGLLEAGFLPYNGHTLNHLVGTKISGSIFDENGKRHTAADLLQYKNPENILVPLNATASKILFTLGA
;
A
#
# COMPACT_ATOMS: atom_id res chain seq x y z
N ARG A 1 22.44 -15.78 3.79
CA ARG A 1 21.77 -16.08 2.50
C ARG A 1 20.48 -16.80 2.88
N GLY A 2 19.44 -16.02 3.18
CA GLY A 2 18.15 -16.54 3.63
C GLY A 2 17.13 -16.05 2.63
N ASP A 3 16.40 -17.01 2.05
CA ASP A 3 15.32 -16.74 1.13
C ASP A 3 14.22 -15.96 1.86
N SER A 4 13.63 -14.97 1.17
CA SER A 4 12.47 -14.25 1.66
C SER A 4 11.38 -15.27 2.01
N PRO A 5 10.73 -15.19 3.20
CA PRO A 5 9.61 -16.08 3.54
C PRO A 5 8.41 -15.94 2.58
N TYR A 6 8.46 -14.98 1.66
CA TYR A 6 7.47 -14.75 0.62
C TYR A 6 7.94 -15.14 -0.79
N GLY A 7 9.12 -15.75 -0.94
CA GLY A 7 9.57 -16.38 -2.19
C GLY A 7 9.83 -15.43 -3.38
N ILE A 8 9.81 -14.11 -3.18
CA ILE A 8 9.95 -13.14 -4.27
C ILE A 8 11.45 -12.91 -4.55
N SER A 9 11.96 -13.48 -5.63
CA SER A 9 13.32 -13.22 -6.11
C SER A 9 13.40 -12.06 -7.11
N ASP A 10 12.34 -11.85 -7.92
CA ASP A 10 12.40 -10.95 -9.08
C ASP A 10 11.08 -10.25 -9.41
N VAL A 11 11.17 -9.13 -10.14
CA VAL A 11 10.03 -8.32 -10.62
C VAL A 11 9.25 -9.02 -11.75
N GLU A 12 9.77 -10.10 -12.34
CA GLU A 12 9.09 -10.84 -13.40
C GLU A 12 7.94 -11.74 -12.87
N ASP A 13 7.89 -12.00 -11.57
CA ASP A 13 6.80 -12.77 -10.92
C ASP A 13 5.45 -12.03 -10.86
N PHE A 14 5.40 -10.77 -11.29
CA PHE A 14 4.19 -9.93 -11.27
C PHE A 14 3.19 -10.20 -12.41
N ARG A 15 3.45 -11.17 -13.30
CA ARG A 15 2.54 -11.53 -14.41
C ARG A 15 1.44 -12.51 -13.97
N GLY A 16 0.57 -12.09 -13.05
CA GLY A 16 -0.65 -12.81 -12.63
C GLY A 16 -1.91 -12.00 -12.91
N SER A 17 -3.00 -12.67 -13.33
CA SER A 17 -4.22 -12.11 -13.94
C SER A 17 -4.85 -10.86 -13.28
N PRO A 18 -5.50 -9.97 -14.09
CA PRO A 18 -6.05 -8.71 -13.60
C PRO A 18 -7.30 -8.95 -12.74
N THR A 19 -7.24 -8.58 -11.46
CA THR A 19 -8.45 -8.39 -10.66
C THR A 19 -8.88 -6.93 -10.81
N THR A 20 -9.96 -6.66 -11.53
CA THR A 20 -10.45 -5.31 -11.86
C THR A 20 -10.55 -4.42 -10.61
N ASN A 21 -9.53 -3.61 -10.35
CA ASN A 21 -9.44 -2.74 -9.19
C ASN A 21 -9.95 -1.34 -9.57
N PRO A 22 -11.10 -0.88 -9.04
CA PRO A 22 -11.69 0.41 -9.40
C PRO A 22 -10.87 1.63 -8.94
N LYS A 23 -9.74 1.44 -8.25
CA LYS A 23 -8.84 2.50 -7.76
C LYS A 23 -8.00 3.17 -8.83
N VAL A 24 -7.83 2.52 -9.99
CA VAL A 24 -6.83 2.94 -10.96
C VAL A 24 -7.45 3.94 -11.92
N SER A 25 -7.16 5.23 -11.73
CA SER A 25 -7.47 6.24 -12.74
C SER A 25 -6.71 5.91 -14.02
N PRO A 26 -7.39 5.72 -15.17
CA PRO A 26 -6.72 5.37 -16.41
C PRO A 26 -5.64 6.42 -16.74
N GLY A 27 -4.37 6.01 -16.70
CA GLY A 27 -3.24 6.82 -17.15
C GLY A 27 -2.33 7.48 -16.09
N PHE A 28 -2.62 7.39 -14.78
CA PHE A 28 -1.75 8.00 -13.75
C PHE A 28 -0.94 6.98 -12.91
N VAL A 29 -1.58 5.90 -12.46
CA VAL A 29 -0.93 4.83 -11.69
C VAL A 29 -1.24 3.51 -12.39
N SER A 30 -0.30 2.57 -12.44
CA SER A 30 -0.59 1.22 -12.96
C SER A 30 -1.25 0.36 -11.89
N GLU A 31 -2.16 -0.51 -12.31
CA GLU A 31 -2.80 -1.48 -11.43
C GLU A 31 -1.77 -2.37 -10.72
N ASP A 32 -0.77 -2.84 -11.45
CA ASP A 32 0.35 -3.62 -10.91
C ASP A 32 1.14 -2.86 -9.84
N GLY A 33 1.32 -1.54 -10.00
CA GLY A 33 1.99 -0.69 -9.03
C GLY A 33 1.20 -0.55 -7.73
N VAL A 34 -0.13 -0.44 -7.83
CA VAL A 34 -1.02 -0.43 -6.65
C VAL A 34 -0.93 -1.76 -5.93
N GLN A 35 -1.07 -2.88 -6.65
CA GLN A 35 -1.01 -4.22 -6.06
C GLN A 35 0.32 -4.50 -5.37
N LEU A 36 1.44 -4.03 -5.96
CA LEU A 36 2.76 -4.14 -5.34
C LEU A 36 2.79 -3.42 -3.99
N VAL A 37 2.34 -2.17 -3.93
CA VAL A 37 2.34 -1.39 -2.68
C VAL A 37 1.40 -2.03 -1.65
N GLU A 38 0.21 -2.47 -2.07
CA GLU A 38 -0.75 -3.12 -1.18
C GLU A 38 -0.16 -4.40 -0.58
N ARG A 39 0.53 -5.23 -1.37
CA ARG A 39 1.20 -6.44 -0.87
C ARG A 39 2.30 -6.14 0.15
N LEU A 40 3.06 -5.07 -0.06
CA LEU A 40 4.25 -4.76 0.74
C LEU A 40 3.94 -3.93 2.00
N ASN A 41 2.85 -3.16 1.98
CA ASN A 41 2.58 -2.15 2.99
C ASN A 41 1.12 -2.11 3.49
N ALA A 42 0.18 -2.87 2.94
CA ALA A 42 -1.22 -2.87 3.40
C ALA A 42 -1.63 -4.24 3.97
N PHE A 43 -1.61 -4.34 5.29
CA PHE A 43 -1.87 -5.57 6.04
C PHE A 43 -3.31 -5.62 6.55
N GLU A 44 -3.98 -6.74 6.32
CA GLU A 44 -5.25 -7.04 6.97
C GLU A 44 -5.03 -7.24 8.48
N GLN A 45 -5.87 -6.59 9.29
CA GLN A 45 -5.80 -6.69 10.74
C GLN A 45 -6.79 -7.75 11.23
N TYR A 46 -6.40 -9.02 11.31
CA TYR A 46 -7.31 -10.09 11.72
C TYR A 46 -7.79 -9.95 13.18
N ASN A 47 -7.04 -9.25 14.03
CA ASN A 47 -7.43 -8.97 15.41
C ASN A 47 -7.82 -7.50 15.56
N HIS A 48 -9.12 -7.22 15.49
CA HIS A 48 -9.63 -5.87 15.67
C HIS A 48 -9.63 -5.49 17.16
N SER A 49 -9.15 -4.29 17.47
CA SER A 49 -9.32 -3.73 18.80
C SER A 49 -10.81 -3.64 19.16
N THR A 50 -11.13 -3.72 20.46
CA THR A 50 -12.50 -3.55 20.96
C THR A 50 -13.13 -2.25 20.45
N TRP A 51 -12.32 -1.19 20.35
CA TRP A 51 -12.76 0.10 19.82
C TRP A 51 -13.10 0.06 18.33
N ASN A 52 -12.28 -0.61 17.50
CA ASN A 52 -12.55 -0.73 16.07
C ASN A 52 -13.84 -1.54 15.82
N SER A 53 -14.05 -2.61 16.59
CA SER A 53 -15.28 -3.41 16.51
C SER A 53 -16.51 -2.59 16.91
N ALA A 54 -16.46 -1.89 18.05
CA ALA A 54 -17.56 -1.04 18.51
C ALA A 54 -17.86 0.11 17.54
N THR A 55 -16.83 0.71 16.94
CA THR A 55 -17.00 1.76 15.92
C THR A 55 -17.67 1.20 14.66
N LYS A 56 -17.25 0.01 14.20
CA LYS A 56 -17.87 -0.66 13.06
C LYS A 56 -19.35 -0.95 13.35
N ASP A 57 -19.67 -1.51 14.52
CA ASP A 57 -21.07 -1.81 14.89
C ASP A 57 -21.91 -0.51 15.00
N GLY A 58 -21.38 0.54 15.63
CA GLY A 58 -22.07 1.84 15.73
C GLY A 58 -22.31 2.53 14.37
N LEU A 59 -21.38 2.41 13.42
CA LEU A 59 -21.58 2.92 12.05
C LEU A 59 -22.71 2.17 11.33
N LEU A 60 -22.78 0.84 11.51
CA LEU A 60 -23.87 0.03 10.95
C LEU A 60 -25.22 0.40 11.57
N GLU A 61 -25.28 0.59 12.89
CA GLU A 61 -26.50 1.04 13.60
C GLU A 61 -26.96 2.43 13.15
N ALA A 62 -26.02 3.34 12.85
CA ALA A 62 -26.31 4.67 12.33
C ALA A 62 -26.71 4.70 10.85
N GLY A 63 -26.76 3.54 10.17
CA GLY A 63 -27.24 3.42 8.79
C GLY A 63 -26.16 3.55 7.71
N PHE A 64 -24.87 3.50 8.06
CA PHE A 64 -23.77 3.48 7.08
C PHE A 64 -23.60 2.08 6.46
N LEU A 65 -24.58 1.70 5.65
CA LEU A 65 -24.70 0.41 5.00
C LEU A 65 -24.23 0.47 3.52
N PRO A 66 -23.86 -0.68 2.91
CA PRO A 66 -23.74 -2.00 3.51
C PRO A 66 -22.45 -2.16 4.33
N TYR A 67 -22.33 -3.28 5.06
CA TYR A 67 -21.03 -3.75 5.52
C TYR A 67 -20.29 -4.42 4.37
N ASN A 68 -19.17 -3.85 3.94
CA ASN A 68 -18.38 -4.31 2.80
C ASN A 68 -17.29 -5.34 3.17
N GLY A 69 -17.24 -5.79 4.43
CA GLY A 69 -16.17 -6.68 4.90
C GLY A 69 -14.79 -6.01 4.94
N HIS A 70 -13.73 -6.82 4.83
CA HIS A 70 -12.39 -6.32 4.59
C HIS A 70 -12.21 -5.95 3.12
N THR A 71 -11.82 -4.71 2.84
CA THR A 71 -11.47 -4.27 1.50
C THR A 71 -10.57 -3.05 1.53
N LEU A 72 -9.66 -2.96 0.58
CA LEU A 72 -8.88 -1.75 0.34
C LEU A 72 -9.64 -0.74 -0.53
N ASN A 73 -10.73 -1.16 -1.19
CA ASN A 73 -11.49 -0.32 -2.11
C ASN A 73 -12.20 0.82 -1.38
N HIS A 74 -12.27 1.98 -2.03
CA HIS A 74 -13.07 3.09 -1.54
C HIS A 74 -14.52 2.91 -2.01
N LEU A 75 -15.35 2.34 -1.14
CA LEU A 75 -16.76 2.04 -1.38
C LEU A 75 -17.63 2.79 -0.37
N VAL A 76 -18.87 3.08 -0.76
CA VAL A 76 -19.90 3.60 0.15
C VAL A 76 -20.26 2.52 1.18
N GLY A 77 -20.55 2.95 2.41
CA GLY A 77 -20.91 2.08 3.53
C GLY A 77 -19.77 1.89 4.53
N THR A 78 -19.89 0.86 5.37
CA THR A 78 -18.90 0.54 6.41
C THR A 78 -17.96 -0.54 5.92
N LYS A 79 -16.66 -0.42 6.22
CA LYS A 79 -15.66 -1.44 5.88
C LYS A 79 -14.58 -1.54 6.95
N ILE A 80 -13.86 -2.64 6.90
CA ILE A 80 -12.54 -2.78 7.52
C ILE A 80 -11.52 -2.64 6.39
N SER A 81 -10.48 -1.84 6.60
CA SER A 81 -9.44 -1.64 5.59
C SER A 81 -8.09 -2.14 6.10
N GLY A 82 -7.09 -2.11 5.22
CA GLY A 82 -5.73 -2.48 5.57
C GLY A 82 -5.06 -1.43 6.47
N SER A 83 -4.00 -1.87 7.13
CA SER A 83 -3.14 -1.06 7.98
C SER A 83 -1.71 -1.12 7.46
N ILE A 84 -0.93 -0.06 7.68
CA ILE A 84 0.52 -0.11 7.46
C ILE A 84 1.29 -0.76 8.60
N PHE A 85 0.59 -1.17 9.66
CA PHE A 85 1.15 -1.96 10.75
C PHE A 85 0.91 -3.44 10.47
N ASP A 86 1.95 -4.26 10.57
CA ASP A 86 1.81 -5.71 10.48
C ASP A 86 1.22 -6.33 11.76
N GLU A 87 1.08 -7.65 11.77
CA GLU A 87 0.55 -8.42 12.91
C GLU A 87 1.41 -8.32 14.18
N ASN A 88 2.69 -7.96 14.05
CA ASN A 88 3.62 -7.74 15.14
C ASN A 88 3.58 -6.29 15.65
N GLY A 89 2.75 -5.43 15.04
CA GLY A 89 2.69 -4.00 15.35
C GLY A 89 3.86 -3.20 14.78
N LYS A 90 4.67 -3.75 13.88
CA LYS A 90 5.72 -3.00 13.19
C LYS A 90 5.09 -2.19 12.07
N ARG A 91 5.43 -0.90 12.03
CA ARG A 91 5.03 0.00 10.95
C ARG A 91 5.89 -0.24 9.72
N HIS A 92 5.26 -0.43 8.57
CA HIS A 92 5.90 -0.43 7.27
C HIS A 92 5.62 0.90 6.55
N THR A 93 6.61 1.44 5.86
CA THR A 93 6.56 2.77 5.24
C THR A 93 7.03 2.72 3.79
N ALA A 94 6.89 3.84 3.07
CA ALA A 94 7.43 3.96 1.72
C ALA A 94 8.95 3.73 1.65
N ALA A 95 9.69 3.90 2.75
CA ALA A 95 11.12 3.60 2.79
C ALA A 95 11.40 2.09 2.63
N ASP A 96 10.51 1.22 3.08
CA ASP A 96 10.67 -0.23 2.93
C ASP A 96 10.62 -0.64 1.45
N LEU A 97 9.96 0.14 0.59
CA LEU A 97 9.96 -0.10 -0.85
C LEU A 97 11.35 0.04 -1.48
N LEU A 98 12.26 0.78 -0.85
CA LEU A 98 13.64 0.92 -1.32
C LEU A 98 14.42 -0.39 -1.24
N GLN A 99 14.03 -1.31 -0.35
CA GLN A 99 14.69 -2.61 -0.20
C GLN A 99 14.52 -3.52 -1.44
N TYR A 100 13.56 -3.20 -2.31
CA TYR A 100 13.28 -3.91 -3.56
C TYR A 100 13.95 -3.27 -4.79
N LYS A 101 14.86 -2.31 -4.59
CA LYS A 101 15.64 -1.69 -5.67
C LYS A 101 17.05 -2.28 -5.72
N ASN A 102 17.68 -2.16 -6.89
CA ASN A 102 19.11 -2.42 -7.01
C ASN A 102 19.88 -1.29 -6.28
N PRO A 103 20.63 -1.59 -5.21
CA PRO A 103 21.33 -0.58 -4.42
C PRO A 103 22.42 0.16 -5.22
N GLU A 104 23.02 -0.48 -6.22
CA GLU A 104 24.08 0.14 -7.06
C GLU A 104 23.55 1.28 -7.94
N ASN A 105 22.23 1.34 -8.14
CA ASN A 105 21.59 2.30 -9.02
C ASN A 105 20.78 3.38 -8.28
N ILE A 106 20.88 3.45 -6.94
CA ILE A 106 20.09 4.39 -6.13
C ILE A 106 20.96 5.09 -5.09
N LEU A 107 20.83 6.42 -5.02
CA LEU A 107 21.45 7.26 -4.00
C LEU A 107 20.34 7.96 -3.20
N VAL A 108 20.34 7.77 -1.88
CA VAL A 108 19.34 8.37 -0.98
C VAL A 108 20.06 9.32 -0.01
N PRO A 109 20.22 10.61 -0.36
CA PRO A 109 20.85 11.57 0.54
C PRO A 109 19.90 11.96 1.68
N LEU A 110 20.34 11.74 2.92
CA LEU A 110 19.60 12.15 4.12
C LEU A 110 19.89 13.61 4.46
N ASN A 111 18.93 14.31 5.07
CA ASN A 111 19.05 15.71 5.48
C ASN A 111 19.36 16.69 4.33
N ALA A 112 19.03 16.32 3.09
CA ALA A 112 19.18 17.17 1.92
C ALA A 112 17.92 18.02 1.68
N THR A 113 18.08 19.33 1.52
CA THR A 113 16.97 20.25 1.18
C THR A 113 17.12 20.74 -0.25
N ALA A 114 16.19 20.36 -1.14
CA ALA A 114 16.15 20.86 -2.51
C ALA A 114 15.68 22.32 -2.54
N SER A 115 16.54 23.24 -2.95
CA SER A 115 16.27 24.70 -2.86
C SER A 115 15.95 25.37 -4.20
N LYS A 116 16.48 24.84 -5.31
CA LYS A 116 16.30 25.40 -6.66
C LYS A 116 16.30 24.28 -7.68
N ILE A 117 15.47 24.42 -8.72
CA ILE A 117 15.51 23.59 -9.92
C ILE A 117 16.23 24.39 -11.00
N LEU A 118 17.27 23.82 -11.59
CA LEU A 118 18.03 24.47 -12.66
C LEU A 118 17.50 23.99 -14.01
N PHE A 119 17.14 24.92 -14.88
CA PHE A 119 16.71 24.64 -16.24
C PHE A 119 17.77 25.12 -17.22
N THR A 120 18.03 24.35 -18.26
CA THR A 120 18.73 24.83 -19.45
C THR A 120 17.68 25.30 -20.44
N LEU A 121 17.77 26.56 -20.89
CA LEU A 121 17.03 27.01 -22.06
C LEU A 121 17.79 26.49 -23.27
N GLY A 122 17.15 25.68 -24.11
CA GLY A 122 17.74 25.20 -25.36
C GLY A 122 18.12 26.38 -26.26
N ALA A 123 19.29 26.27 -26.90
CA ALA A 123 19.72 27.18 -27.95
C ALA A 123 19.00 26.87 -29.27
#